data_AF-A0A2S5T048-F1
#
_entry.id   AF-A0A2S5T048-F1
#
_cell.length_a   1.000
_cell.length_b   1.000
_cell.length_c   1.000
_cell.angle_alpha   90.00
_cell.angle_beta   90.00
_cell.angle_gamma   90.00
#
_symmetry.space_group_name_H-M   'P 1'
#
loop_
_entity.id
_entity.type
_entity.pdbx_description
1 polymer ?
#
loop_
_entity_poly.entity_id
_entity_poly.type
_entity_poly.pdbx_seq_one_letter_code
_entity_poly.pdbx_strand_id
1 'polypeptide(L)'
;MQAWSRWPRRYHDATHLLACLRHAREVAALCEAPDAVALALWFHDAVYWPWSKANERRSADWARRFVLGCGGLPPGRAQELAARVERHVMATQHHAAGALQGDDRWVVDIDLAILGQPPEVYDAYEQGVRREYRWMPAATYAAARRRVLQGFLDRPRLYATDWFHARLDTPARDNLRRALAALDAPAPR
;
A
#
# COMPACT_ATOMS: atom_id res chain seq x y z
N MET A 1 -5.27 -3.47 16.52
CA MET A 1 -4.85 -2.09 16.17
C MET A 1 -3.47 -1.68 16.68
N GLN A 2 -2.96 -2.20 17.82
CA GLN A 2 -1.66 -1.76 18.38
C GLN A 2 -0.47 -1.75 17.39
N ALA A 3 -0.41 -2.73 16.47
CA ALA A 3 0.64 -2.80 15.44
C ALA A 3 0.67 -1.57 14.50
N TRP A 4 -0.48 -0.92 14.33
CA TRP A 4 -0.71 0.24 13.46
C TRP A 4 -0.56 1.58 14.19
N SER A 5 -0.22 1.59 15.48
CA SER A 5 -0.12 2.80 16.30
C SER A 5 1.30 3.09 16.79
N ARG A 6 2.26 2.20 16.52
CA ARG A 6 3.63 2.32 17.02
C ARG A 6 4.47 3.22 16.11
N TRP A 7 5.36 3.99 16.73
CA TRP A 7 6.42 4.72 16.04
C TRP A 7 7.18 3.78 15.10
N PRO A 8 7.61 4.22 13.89
CA PRO A 8 7.67 5.60 13.36
C PRO A 8 6.47 6.07 12.55
N ARG A 9 5.35 5.34 12.53
CA ARG A 9 4.20 5.58 11.64
C ARG A 9 3.63 7.01 11.76
N ARG A 10 3.34 7.62 10.61
CA ARG A 10 2.60 8.89 10.47
C ARG A 10 1.63 8.88 9.32
N TYR A 11 1.90 8.10 8.28
CA TYR A 11 0.95 7.79 7.22
C TYR A 11 0.49 6.34 7.33
N HIS A 12 1.42 5.40 7.49
CA HIS A 12 1.11 3.97 7.55
C HIS A 12 0.52 3.58 8.92
N ASP A 13 -0.51 4.26 9.39
CA ASP A 13 -1.17 4.07 10.67
C ASP A 13 -2.59 3.50 10.50
N ALA A 14 -3.37 3.46 11.59
CA ALA A 14 -4.73 2.94 11.57
C ALA A 14 -5.66 3.68 10.59
N THR A 15 -5.38 4.94 10.27
CA THR A 15 -6.14 5.73 9.29
C THR A 15 -5.97 5.16 7.89
N HIS A 16 -4.72 4.83 7.50
CA HIS A 16 -4.42 4.14 6.23
C HIS A 16 -5.13 2.78 6.18
N LEU A 17 -4.99 1.96 7.23
CA LEU A 17 -5.67 0.67 7.30
C LEU A 17 -7.20 0.81 7.10
N LEU A 18 -7.83 1.75 7.80
CA LEU A 18 -9.28 1.96 7.69
C LEU A 18 -9.69 2.44 6.30
N ALA A 19 -8.87 3.26 5.64
CA ALA A 19 -9.10 3.65 4.25
C ALA A 19 -9.02 2.43 3.31
N CYS A 20 -8.00 1.59 3.45
CA CYS A 20 -7.89 0.34 2.68
C CYS A 20 -9.09 -0.59 2.89
N LEU A 21 -9.52 -0.79 4.14
CA LEU A 21 -10.66 -1.66 4.45
C LEU A 21 -11.99 -1.09 3.94
N ARG A 22 -12.14 0.23 3.85
CA ARG A 22 -13.30 0.86 3.21
C ARG A 22 -13.34 0.54 1.72
N HIS A 23 -12.22 0.73 1.01
CA HIS A 23 -12.15 0.39 -0.40
C HIS A 23 -12.36 -1.10 -0.66
N ALA A 24 -11.79 -1.99 0.17
CA ALA A 24 -12.05 -3.43 0.08
C ALA A 24 -13.54 -3.78 0.21
N ARG A 25 -14.29 -3.07 1.06
CA ARG A 25 -15.74 -3.26 1.16
C ARG A 25 -16.47 -2.78 -0.10
N GLU A 26 -16.03 -1.67 -0.70
CA GLU A 26 -16.63 -1.13 -1.92
C GLU A 26 -16.49 -2.08 -3.12
N VAL A 27 -15.35 -2.78 -3.22
CA VAL A 27 -15.06 -3.71 -4.33
C VAL A 27 -15.28 -5.18 -3.98
N ALA A 28 -15.79 -5.50 -2.78
CA ALA A 28 -15.87 -6.88 -2.30
C ALA A 28 -16.61 -7.84 -3.25
N ALA A 29 -17.69 -7.36 -3.91
CA ALA A 29 -18.46 -8.14 -4.87
C ALA A 29 -17.73 -8.38 -6.21
N LEU A 30 -16.61 -7.68 -6.46
CA LEU A 30 -15.77 -7.82 -7.64
C LEU A 30 -14.54 -8.72 -7.40
N CYS A 31 -14.28 -9.09 -6.14
CA CYS A 31 -13.18 -9.96 -5.74
C CYS A 31 -13.59 -11.43 -5.80
N GLU A 32 -12.68 -12.31 -6.19
CA GLU A 32 -12.89 -13.76 -6.14
C GLU A 32 -12.92 -14.29 -4.69
N ALA A 33 -12.07 -13.73 -3.84
CA ALA A 33 -11.91 -14.08 -2.43
C ALA A 33 -11.81 -12.80 -1.56
N PRO A 34 -12.92 -12.08 -1.35
CA PRO A 34 -12.91 -10.80 -0.62
C PRO A 34 -12.35 -10.90 0.80
N ASP A 35 -12.54 -12.03 1.48
CA ASP A 35 -11.97 -12.27 2.81
C ASP A 35 -10.44 -12.33 2.78
N ALA A 36 -9.85 -12.93 1.73
CA ALA A 36 -8.41 -12.98 1.55
C ALA A 36 -7.83 -11.59 1.26
N VAL A 37 -8.53 -10.78 0.45
CA VAL A 37 -8.19 -9.37 0.19
C VAL A 37 -8.22 -8.56 1.48
N ALA A 38 -9.31 -8.66 2.26
CA ALA A 38 -9.45 -7.92 3.52
C ALA A 38 -8.39 -8.33 4.55
N LEU A 39 -8.09 -9.63 4.68
CA LEU A 39 -7.02 -10.11 5.55
C LEU A 39 -5.64 -9.64 5.08
N ALA A 40 -5.36 -9.67 3.78
CA ALA A 40 -4.10 -9.17 3.25
C ALA A 40 -3.92 -7.68 3.56
N LEU A 41 -4.96 -6.86 3.33
CA LEU A 41 -4.93 -5.43 3.68
C LEU A 41 -4.82 -5.19 5.19
N TRP A 42 -5.37 -6.07 6.03
CA TRP A 42 -5.18 -5.97 7.48
C TRP A 42 -3.71 -6.15 7.90
N PHE A 43 -2.98 -6.98 7.16
CA PHE A 43 -1.62 -7.37 7.51
C PHE A 43 -0.52 -6.71 6.68
N HIS A 44 -0.79 -6.15 5.51
CA HIS A 44 0.25 -5.75 4.54
C HIS A 44 1.35 -4.88 5.16
N ASP A 45 0.96 -3.88 5.95
CA ASP A 45 1.86 -3.01 6.71
C ASP A 45 1.83 -3.26 8.22
N ALA A 46 1.36 -4.41 8.70
CA ALA A 46 1.32 -4.71 10.13
C ALA A 46 2.72 -4.69 10.76
N VAL A 47 3.75 -5.10 10.02
CA VAL A 47 5.15 -4.85 10.35
C VAL A 47 5.69 -3.74 9.46
N TYR A 48 6.08 -2.61 10.07
CA TYR A 48 6.55 -1.45 9.31
C TYR A 48 7.75 -0.79 9.97
N TRP A 49 8.86 -0.80 9.24
CA TRP A 49 10.09 -0.09 9.55
C TRP A 49 10.59 0.58 8.27
N PRO A 50 10.57 1.93 8.17
CA PRO A 50 10.88 2.66 6.93
C PRO A 50 12.21 2.32 6.26
N TRP A 51 13.17 1.79 7.01
CA TRP A 51 14.50 1.39 6.54
C TRP A 51 14.67 -0.12 6.29
N SER A 52 13.62 -0.93 6.49
CA SER A 52 13.70 -2.38 6.31
C SER A 52 13.05 -2.84 5.00
N LYS A 53 13.76 -3.67 4.25
CA LYS A 53 13.23 -4.38 3.07
C LYS A 53 12.48 -5.67 3.41
N ALA A 54 12.34 -5.99 4.70
CA ALA A 54 11.74 -7.23 5.18
C ALA A 54 10.32 -7.04 5.72
N ASN A 55 9.74 -5.83 5.57
CA ASN A 55 8.44 -5.50 6.15
C ASN A 55 7.34 -6.41 5.60
N GLU A 56 7.18 -6.46 4.29
CA GLU A 56 6.15 -7.21 3.58
C GLU A 56 6.27 -8.70 3.90
N ARG A 57 7.50 -9.24 3.87
CA ARG A 57 7.73 -10.64 4.23
C ARG A 57 7.33 -10.95 5.67
N ARG A 58 7.72 -10.10 6.63
CA ARG A 58 7.38 -10.29 8.05
C ARG A 58 5.87 -10.14 8.29
N SER A 59 5.24 -9.19 7.61
CA SER A 59 3.79 -9.00 7.58
C SER A 59 3.07 -10.25 7.03
N ALA A 60 3.56 -10.81 5.91
CA ALA A 60 3.00 -12.01 5.29
C ALA A 60 3.17 -13.25 6.19
N ASP A 61 4.36 -13.44 6.77
CA ASP A 61 4.62 -14.53 7.72
C ASP A 61 3.73 -14.43 8.98
N TRP A 62 3.40 -13.21 9.41
CA TRP A 62 2.45 -13.00 10.51
C TRP A 62 1.03 -13.35 10.08
N ALA A 63 0.57 -12.83 8.93
CA ALA A 63 -0.75 -13.12 8.39
C ALA A 63 -0.98 -14.63 8.24
N ARG A 64 0.01 -15.33 7.67
CA ARG A 64 -0.01 -16.80 7.53
C ARG A 64 -0.18 -17.48 8.88
N ARG A 65 0.66 -17.14 9.87
CA ARG A 65 0.57 -17.71 11.23
C ARG A 65 -0.78 -17.44 11.89
N PHE A 66 -1.32 -16.24 11.70
CA PHE A 66 -2.64 -15.88 12.23
C PHE A 66 -3.73 -16.77 11.64
N VAL A 67 -3.83 -16.87 10.32
CA VAL A 67 -4.85 -17.68 9.63
C VAL A 67 -4.77 -19.14 10.06
N LEU A 68 -3.56 -19.71 10.12
CA LEU A 68 -3.34 -21.10 10.53
C LEU A 68 -3.64 -21.35 12.02
N GLY A 69 -3.47 -20.33 12.86
CA GLY A 69 -3.65 -20.42 14.31
C GLY A 69 -5.10 -20.17 14.78
N CYS A 70 -5.98 -19.61 13.94
CA CYS A 70 -7.35 -19.28 14.35
C CYS A 70 -8.25 -20.50 14.61
N GLY A 71 -7.93 -21.67 14.05
CA GLY A 71 -8.66 -22.92 14.29
C GLY A 71 -10.11 -22.97 13.81
N GLY A 72 -10.62 -21.92 13.16
CA GLY A 72 -12.02 -21.81 12.72
C GLY A 72 -12.32 -22.40 11.33
N LEU A 73 -11.32 -22.94 10.64
CA LEU A 73 -11.46 -23.50 9.28
C LEU A 73 -10.89 -24.93 9.24
N PRO A 74 -11.43 -25.81 8.38
CA PRO A 74 -10.80 -27.09 8.08
C PRO A 74 -9.35 -26.90 7.60
N PRO A 75 -8.40 -27.80 7.95
CA PRO A 75 -6.98 -27.61 7.65
C PRO A 75 -6.66 -27.30 6.18
N GLY A 76 -7.32 -27.96 5.23
CA GLY A 76 -7.13 -27.67 3.81
C GLY A 76 -7.54 -26.25 3.41
N ARG A 77 -8.66 -25.76 3.95
CA ARG A 77 -9.19 -24.41 3.68
C ARG A 77 -8.35 -23.33 4.35
N ALA A 78 -7.90 -23.58 5.59
CA ALA A 78 -6.98 -22.67 6.28
C ALA A 78 -5.68 -22.49 5.50
N GLN A 79 -5.16 -23.58 4.91
CA GLN A 79 -3.90 -23.59 4.16
C GLN A 79 -4.04 -22.83 2.85
N GLU A 80 -5.15 -23.04 2.14
CA GLU A 80 -5.48 -22.29 0.93
C GLU A 80 -5.60 -20.78 1.21
N LEU A 81 -6.37 -20.40 2.23
CA LEU A 81 -6.53 -19.01 2.62
C LEU A 81 -5.20 -18.36 3.04
N ALA A 82 -4.40 -19.06 3.86
CA ALA A 82 -3.11 -18.57 4.32
C ALA A 82 -2.14 -18.32 3.15
N ALA A 83 -2.12 -19.22 2.16
CA ALA A 83 -1.30 -19.06 0.96
C ALA A 83 -1.77 -17.87 0.09
N ARG A 84 -3.09 -17.70 -0.08
CA ARG A 84 -3.66 -16.55 -0.81
C ARG A 84 -3.29 -15.22 -0.12
N VAL A 85 -3.50 -15.13 1.20
CA VAL A 85 -3.18 -13.93 1.99
C VAL A 85 -1.69 -13.61 1.95
N GLU A 86 -0.82 -14.61 2.09
CA GLU A 86 0.64 -14.44 1.98
C GLU A 86 1.03 -13.87 0.61
N ARG A 87 0.51 -14.44 -0.48
CA ARG A 87 0.74 -13.95 -1.85
C ARG A 87 0.29 -12.49 -2.00
N HIS A 88 -0.92 -12.19 -1.54
CA HIS A 88 -1.49 -10.84 -1.62
C HIS A 88 -0.67 -9.80 -0.86
N VAL A 89 -0.21 -10.12 0.35
CA VAL A 89 0.70 -9.22 1.10
C VAL A 89 2.02 -9.04 0.37
N MET A 90 2.60 -10.12 -0.17
CA MET A 90 3.85 -10.01 -0.93
C MET A 90 3.70 -9.21 -2.23
N ALA A 91 2.50 -9.16 -2.80
CA ALA A 91 2.23 -8.37 -4.01
C ALA A 91 2.31 -6.85 -3.76
N THR A 92 2.16 -6.36 -2.52
CA THR A 92 2.30 -4.92 -2.20
C THR A 92 3.75 -4.47 -2.19
N GLN A 93 4.72 -5.39 -2.19
CA GLN A 93 6.13 -5.04 -2.27
C GLN A 93 6.41 -4.30 -3.59
N HIS A 94 6.78 -3.02 -3.51
CA HIS A 94 6.87 -2.07 -4.65
C HIS A 94 7.93 -2.36 -5.73
N HIS A 95 8.46 -3.58 -5.78
CA HIS A 95 9.37 -4.11 -6.81
C HIS A 95 9.00 -5.50 -7.30
N ALA A 96 7.79 -6.00 -6.99
CA ALA A 96 7.32 -7.27 -7.54
C ALA A 96 7.07 -7.08 -9.06
N ALA A 97 8.12 -7.30 -9.85
CA ALA A 97 8.13 -7.34 -11.31
C ALA A 97 7.38 -8.56 -11.88
N GLY A 98 6.38 -9.07 -11.14
CA GLY A 98 5.49 -10.12 -11.57
C GLY A 98 4.18 -9.53 -12.08
N ALA A 99 3.60 -10.13 -13.11
CA ALA A 99 2.24 -9.80 -13.50
C ALA A 99 1.31 -10.08 -12.31
N LEU A 100 0.67 -9.05 -11.77
CA LEU A 100 -0.36 -9.19 -10.74
C LEU A 100 -1.50 -10.07 -11.29
N GLN A 101 -1.96 -11.06 -10.52
CA GLN A 101 -2.99 -12.01 -10.98
C GLN A 101 -4.18 -12.07 -10.02
N GLY A 102 -5.37 -12.21 -10.61
CA GLY A 102 -6.63 -12.29 -9.85
C GLY A 102 -6.75 -11.12 -8.88
N ASP A 103 -7.01 -11.43 -7.62
CA ASP A 103 -7.22 -10.48 -6.54
C ASP A 103 -5.96 -9.72 -6.06
N ASP A 104 -4.75 -10.09 -6.49
CA ASP A 104 -3.53 -9.29 -6.18
C ASP A 104 -3.69 -7.86 -6.67
N ARG A 105 -4.36 -7.69 -7.81
CA ARG A 105 -4.63 -6.40 -8.45
C ARG A 105 -5.47 -5.50 -7.54
N TRP A 106 -6.47 -6.07 -6.87
CA TRP A 106 -7.31 -5.32 -5.93
C TRP A 106 -6.51 -4.86 -4.72
N VAL A 107 -5.69 -5.74 -4.13
CA VAL A 107 -4.89 -5.41 -2.95
C VAL A 107 -3.90 -4.29 -3.25
N VAL A 108 -3.19 -4.39 -4.38
CA VAL A 108 -2.22 -3.35 -4.80
C VAL A 108 -2.91 -2.04 -5.15
N ASP A 109 -4.02 -2.08 -5.90
CA ASP A 109 -4.74 -0.85 -6.27
C ASP A 109 -5.34 -0.15 -5.05
N ILE A 110 -5.83 -0.92 -4.06
CA ILE A 110 -6.36 -0.38 -2.80
C ILE A 110 -5.26 0.31 -1.98
N ASP A 111 -4.08 -0.32 -1.88
CA ASP A 111 -2.93 0.27 -1.18
C ASP A 111 -2.47 1.57 -1.86
N LEU A 112 -2.50 1.61 -3.20
CA LEU A 112 -2.15 2.78 -4.01
C LEU A 112 -3.31 3.78 -4.19
N ALA A 113 -4.49 3.55 -3.60
CA ALA A 113 -5.66 4.41 -3.79
C ALA A 113 -5.43 5.82 -3.25
N ILE A 114 -4.50 6.01 -2.31
CA ILE A 114 -4.10 7.31 -1.79
C ILE A 114 -3.60 8.26 -2.89
N LEU A 115 -2.98 7.72 -3.95
CA LEU A 115 -2.36 8.54 -4.99
C LEU A 115 -3.42 9.38 -5.73
N GLY A 116 -4.60 8.80 -5.99
CA GLY A 116 -5.70 9.46 -6.69
C GLY A 116 -6.71 10.18 -5.80
N GLN A 117 -6.43 10.34 -4.50
CA GLN A 117 -7.33 11.08 -3.59
C GLN A 117 -7.28 12.59 -3.87
N PRO A 118 -8.26 13.36 -3.35
CA PRO A 118 -8.24 14.82 -3.46
C PRO A 118 -6.89 15.44 -3.05
N PRO A 119 -6.44 16.52 -3.70
CA PRO A 119 -5.10 17.09 -3.51
C PRO A 119 -4.70 17.33 -2.05
N GLU A 120 -5.64 17.79 -1.23
CA GLU A 120 -5.45 18.06 0.19
C GLU A 120 -5.19 16.78 1.02
N VAL A 121 -5.83 15.67 0.64
CA VAL A 121 -5.62 14.35 1.26
C VAL A 121 -4.25 13.80 0.85
N TYR A 122 -3.91 13.95 -0.44
CA TYR A 122 -2.60 13.55 -0.96
C TYR A 122 -1.46 14.35 -0.32
N ASP A 123 -1.66 15.65 -0.07
CA ASP A 123 -0.64 16.49 0.58
C ASP A 123 -0.41 16.08 2.04
N ALA A 124 -1.48 15.72 2.76
CA ALA A 124 -1.35 15.17 4.10
C ALA A 124 -0.57 13.83 4.09
N TYR A 125 -0.81 12.99 3.07
CA TYR A 125 -0.03 11.78 2.82
C TYR A 125 1.47 12.08 2.62
N GLU A 126 1.84 12.98 1.71
CA GLU A 126 3.24 13.34 1.46
C GLU A 126 3.93 13.85 2.73
N GLN A 127 3.26 14.70 3.51
CA GLN A 127 3.79 15.17 4.79
C GLN A 127 3.94 14.04 5.80
N GLY A 128 2.99 13.10 5.85
CA GLY A 128 3.06 11.89 6.67
C GLY A 128 4.30 11.06 6.34
N VAL A 129 4.47 10.72 5.06
CA VAL A 129 5.64 10.00 4.56
C VAL A 129 6.93 10.76 4.87
N ARG A 130 7.00 12.09 4.62
CA ARG A 130 8.20 12.88 4.93
C ARG A 130 8.56 12.78 6.42
N ARG A 131 7.58 12.76 7.33
CA ARG A 131 7.81 12.61 8.78
C ARG A 131 8.31 11.22 9.17
N GLU A 132 7.87 10.15 8.49
CA GLU A 132 8.38 8.78 8.71
C GLU A 132 9.86 8.65 8.33
N TYR A 133 10.29 9.41 7.31
CA TYR A 133 11.66 9.48 6.83
C TYR A 133 12.44 10.70 7.35
N ARG A 134 12.01 11.33 8.46
CA ARG A 134 12.67 12.54 9.01
C ARG A 134 14.15 12.35 9.35
N TRP A 135 14.55 11.10 9.60
CA TRP A 135 15.93 10.71 9.89
C TRP A 135 16.83 10.75 8.65
N MET A 136 16.26 10.74 7.44
CA MET A 136 17.01 10.90 6.20
C MET A 136 17.33 12.39 5.97
N PRO A 137 18.57 12.73 5.58
CA PRO A 137 18.91 14.05 5.10
C PRO A 137 18.00 14.49 3.96
N ALA A 138 17.62 15.77 3.93
CA ALA A 138 16.61 16.29 3.01
C ALA A 138 16.92 15.99 1.53
N ALA A 139 18.18 16.20 1.11
CA ALA A 139 18.62 15.93 -0.26
C ALA A 139 18.52 14.42 -0.61
N THR A 140 18.91 13.54 0.30
CA THR A 140 18.83 12.08 0.10
C THR A 140 17.37 11.63 0.01
N TYR A 141 16.50 12.17 0.88
CA TYR A 141 15.06 11.90 0.83
C TYR A 141 14.46 12.38 -0.49
N ALA A 142 14.72 13.63 -0.90
CA ALA A 142 14.20 14.20 -2.14
C ALA A 142 14.62 13.38 -3.36
N ALA A 143 15.89 12.98 -3.45
CA ALA A 143 16.38 12.13 -4.53
C ALA A 143 15.74 10.73 -4.54
N ALA A 144 15.52 10.11 -3.37
CA ALA A 144 14.83 8.83 -3.26
C ALA A 144 13.34 8.95 -3.62
N ARG A 145 12.66 9.97 -3.09
CA ARG A 145 11.24 10.23 -3.35
C ARG A 145 10.99 10.50 -4.82
N ARG A 146 11.85 11.29 -5.48
CA ARG A 146 11.82 11.52 -6.93
C ARG A 146 11.79 10.23 -7.72
N ARG A 147 12.68 9.27 -7.39
CA ARG A 147 12.72 7.97 -8.08
C ARG A 147 11.43 7.18 -7.90
N VAL A 148 10.83 7.21 -6.70
CA VAL A 148 9.54 6.55 -6.43
C VAL A 148 8.41 7.18 -7.24
N LEU A 149 8.28 8.51 -7.20
CA LEU A 149 7.22 9.23 -7.92
C LEU A 149 7.35 9.05 -9.43
N GLN A 150 8.56 9.17 -9.97
CA GLN A 150 8.83 8.94 -11.38
C GLN A 150 8.53 7.49 -11.78
N GLY A 151 8.94 6.52 -10.96
CA GLY A 151 8.65 5.10 -11.21
C GLY A 151 7.16 4.75 -11.23
N PHE A 152 6.29 5.55 -10.58
CA PHE A 152 4.85 5.45 -10.78
C PHE A 152 4.42 6.08 -12.10
N LEU A 153 4.87 7.30 -12.40
CA LEU A 153 4.51 8.01 -13.64
C LEU A 153 4.92 7.26 -14.91
N ASP A 154 6.03 6.53 -14.86
CA ASP A 154 6.56 5.72 -15.96
C ASP A 154 5.70 4.48 -16.28
N ARG A 155 4.78 4.09 -15.38
CA ARG A 155 3.87 2.97 -15.64
C ARG A 155 2.86 3.40 -16.71
N PRO A 156 2.62 2.58 -17.75
CA PRO A 156 1.55 2.84 -18.71
C PRO A 156 0.18 2.95 -18.02
N ARG A 157 0.00 2.18 -16.94
CA ARG A 157 -1.22 2.11 -16.15
C ARG A 157 -0.86 2.09 -14.67
N LEU A 158 -1.37 3.04 -13.88
CA LEU A 158 -1.06 3.12 -12.45
C LEU A 158 -1.80 2.04 -11.65
N TYR A 159 -3.06 1.82 -12.02
CA TYR A 159 -3.97 0.88 -11.36
C TYR A 159 -4.28 -0.30 -12.28
N ALA A 160 -4.09 -1.52 -11.79
CA ALA A 160 -4.22 -2.74 -12.59
C ALA A 160 -5.66 -3.10 -12.94
N THR A 161 -6.63 -2.70 -12.11
CA THR A 161 -8.06 -2.96 -12.32
C THR A 161 -8.73 -1.82 -13.08
N ASP A 162 -9.74 -2.12 -13.89
CA ASP A 162 -10.52 -1.10 -14.62
C ASP A 162 -11.27 -0.17 -13.66
N TRP A 163 -11.73 -0.71 -12.53
CA TRP A 163 -12.49 0.04 -11.55
C TRP A 163 -11.69 1.18 -10.93
N PHE A 164 -10.46 0.92 -10.48
CA PHE A 164 -9.57 1.93 -9.91
C PHE A 164 -8.95 2.81 -10.98
N HIS A 165 -8.55 2.24 -12.11
CA HIS A 165 -8.00 3.01 -13.23
C HIS A 165 -8.94 4.12 -13.69
N ALA A 166 -10.21 3.77 -13.95
CA ALA A 166 -11.20 4.74 -14.44
C ALA A 166 -11.51 5.85 -13.43
N ARG A 167 -11.28 5.61 -12.13
CA ARG A 167 -11.61 6.55 -11.05
C ARG A 167 -10.42 7.40 -10.61
N LEU A 168 -9.23 6.79 -10.56
CA LEU A 168 -8.09 7.34 -9.82
C LEU A 168 -6.85 7.59 -10.69
N ASP A 169 -6.71 7.03 -11.90
CA ASP A 169 -5.44 7.14 -12.65
C ASP A 169 -5.11 8.60 -13.00
N THR A 170 -6.05 9.34 -13.60
CA THR A 170 -5.88 10.76 -13.91
C THR A 170 -5.54 11.61 -12.68
N PRO A 171 -6.36 11.65 -11.60
CA PRO A 171 -6.02 12.45 -10.43
C PRO A 171 -4.71 11.99 -9.75
N ALA A 172 -4.40 10.69 -9.79
CA ALA A 172 -3.13 10.18 -9.28
C ALA A 172 -1.93 10.75 -10.03
N ARG A 173 -1.98 10.77 -11.38
CA ARG A 173 -0.92 11.35 -12.19
C ARG A 173 -0.74 12.84 -11.91
N ASP A 174 -1.83 13.58 -11.72
CA ASP A 174 -1.76 15.00 -11.42
C ASP A 174 -1.13 15.28 -10.05
N ASN A 175 -1.51 14.51 -9.03
CA ASN A 175 -0.87 14.56 -7.71
C ASN A 175 0.63 14.20 -7.76
N LEU A 176 0.98 13.11 -8.45
CA LEU A 176 2.37 12.67 -8.59
C LEU A 176 3.24 13.74 -9.28
N ARG A 177 2.73 14.37 -10.36
CA ARG A 177 3.44 15.46 -11.05
C ARG A 177 3.60 16.69 -10.17
N ARG A 178 2.56 17.07 -9.43
CA ARG A 178 2.59 18.19 -8.48
C ARG A 178 3.62 17.97 -7.38
N ALA A 179 3.64 16.77 -6.80
CA ALA A 179 4.63 16.39 -5.79
C ALA A 179 6.06 16.37 -6.35
N LEU A 180 6.23 15.88 -7.58
CA LEU A 180 7.53 15.89 -8.26
C LEU A 180 8.05 17.33 -8.45
N ALA A 181 7.22 18.23 -8.97
CA ALA A 181 7.56 19.63 -9.15
C ALA A 181 7.90 20.34 -7.83
N ALA A 182 7.20 20.01 -6.74
CA ALA A 182 7.48 20.55 -5.41
C ALA A 182 8.86 20.13 -4.85
N LEU A 183 9.40 19.00 -5.30
CA LEU A 183 10.77 18.56 -4.93
C LEU A 183 11.87 19.28 -5.74
N ASP A 184 11.52 19.86 -6.89
CA ASP A 184 12.43 20.64 -7.74
C ASP A 184 12.44 22.13 -7.40
N ALA A 185 11.41 22.61 -6.71
CA ALA A 185 11.34 23.99 -6.26
C ALA A 185 12.45 24.30 -5.23
N PRO A 186 13.18 25.41 -5.37
CA PRO A 186 14.10 25.85 -4.32
C PRO A 186 13.32 26.08 -3.03
N ALA A 187 13.90 25.70 -1.90
CA ALA A 187 13.27 25.92 -0.60
C ALA A 187 12.93 27.42 -0.45
N PRO A 188 11.73 27.78 0.04
CA PRO A 188 11.41 29.17 0.31
C PRO A 188 12.47 29.73 1.26
N ARG A 189 13.01 30.90 0.91
CA ARG A 189 14.04 31.62 1.68
C ARG A 189 13.52 32.05 3.04
#